data_AF-A0A452SKZ4-F1
#
_entry.id   AF-A0A452SKZ4-F1
#
_cell.length_a   1.000
_cell.length_b   1.000
_cell.length_c   1.000
_cell.angle_alpha   90.00
_cell.angle_beta   90.00
_cell.angle_gamma   90.00
#
_symmetry.space_group_name_H-M   'P 1'
#
loop_
_entity.id
_entity.type
_entity.pdbx_description
1 polymer ?
#
loop_
_entity_poly.entity_id
_entity_poly.type
_entity_poly.pdbx_seq_one_letter_code
_entity_poly.pdbx_strand_id
1 'polypeptide(L)'
;VFLVEFLRFSICKIMLIYAKNLVNADRCALFQVDHKNKELYSDLFDIGEEKEGKPIFKKTKEIRFSIEKGIAGQVARTGEVLNIPDAYADPRFNREVDLYTGYTTRNILCMPIVSRGSVIGVVQMVNKISGSAFSKTDENNFKMFAVFCALALHCANMYHRIRHSECIYRVTMEKLSYHSICTAEEWQGLMHFNLPVRLCKEIELFHFDIGPFENMWPGIFVYMVHRSCGTSCFDLEKLCRFIMSVKKNYRRVPYHNWKHAVTVAHCMYAILQNNHGLFTDLERKGLLIACLCHDLDHRGFSNSYLQKFDHPLAALYSTSTMEQHHFSQTVSILQLEGHNIFSTLSSSEYEQVLEIIRKAIIATDLALYFGNRKQLEEMYQTGSLNLNNQSHRDRVIGLMMTACDLCSVTKLWPVTKLTANDIYAEFWAEGDEMKKLGIQPIPMMDRDKKDEVPQGQLGFYNAVAIPCYTTLTQIFPPTEPLLQACRNNLSQWEKVIRGEESAVWISSQPGAHGPSEKLPVKIDD
;
A
#
# COMPACT_ATOMS: atom_id res chain seq x y z
N VAL A 1 1.46 -19.75 -12.47
CA VAL A 1 0.49 -20.81 -12.85
C VAL A 1 1.16 -22.17 -12.91
N PHE A 2 2.19 -22.37 -13.74
CA PHE A 2 2.89 -23.67 -13.92
C PHE A 2 3.40 -24.32 -12.62
N LEU A 3 4.06 -23.56 -11.73
CA LEU A 3 4.56 -24.08 -10.45
C LEU A 3 3.44 -24.56 -9.52
N VAL A 4 2.29 -23.87 -9.55
CA VAL A 4 1.14 -24.17 -8.68
C VAL A 4 0.40 -25.40 -9.19
N GLU A 5 0.22 -25.52 -10.51
CA GLU A 5 -0.28 -26.75 -11.13
C GLU A 5 0.67 -27.93 -10.85
N PHE A 6 1.97 -27.71 -10.90
CA PHE A 6 2.97 -28.72 -10.59
C PHE A 6 2.91 -29.20 -9.14
N LEU A 7 2.75 -28.27 -8.18
CA LEU A 7 2.57 -28.59 -6.77
C LEU A 7 1.28 -29.39 -6.52
N ARG A 8 0.15 -28.94 -7.08
CA ARG A 8 -1.13 -29.66 -7.01
C ARG A 8 -1.02 -31.06 -7.60
N PHE A 9 -0.44 -31.18 -8.80
CA PHE A 9 -0.19 -32.45 -9.47
C PHE A 9 0.70 -33.37 -8.62
N SER A 10 1.76 -32.83 -8.03
CA SER A 10 2.68 -33.59 -7.18
C SER A 10 2.00 -34.10 -5.89
N ILE A 11 1.20 -33.25 -5.23
CA ILE A 11 0.46 -33.64 -4.02
C ILE A 11 -0.55 -34.74 -4.32
N CYS A 12 -1.38 -34.56 -5.35
CA CYS A 12 -2.38 -35.57 -5.74
C CYS A 12 -1.71 -36.88 -6.19
N LYS A 13 -0.59 -36.81 -6.91
CA LYS A 13 0.20 -37.99 -7.28
C LYS A 13 0.70 -38.75 -6.06
N ILE A 14 1.31 -38.05 -5.10
CA ILE A 14 1.81 -38.66 -3.86
C ILE A 14 0.65 -39.34 -3.11
N MET A 15 -0.48 -38.65 -2.99
CA MET A 15 -1.67 -39.20 -2.33
C MET A 15 -2.17 -40.47 -3.01
N LEU A 16 -2.28 -40.48 -4.34
CA LEU A 16 -2.73 -41.63 -5.12
C LEU A 16 -1.80 -42.84 -4.95
N ILE A 17 -0.47 -42.63 -4.93
CA ILE A 17 0.52 -43.68 -4.70
C ILE A 17 0.34 -44.31 -3.32
N TYR A 18 0.23 -43.49 -2.27
CA TYR A 18 0.04 -43.99 -0.91
C TYR A 18 -1.29 -44.75 -0.79
N ALA A 19 -2.36 -44.22 -1.38
CA ALA A 19 -3.67 -44.85 -1.35
C ALA A 19 -3.70 -46.20 -2.08
N LYS A 20 -3.08 -46.27 -3.27
CA LYS A 20 -2.92 -47.50 -4.05
C LYS A 20 -2.20 -48.59 -3.24
N ASN A 21 -1.09 -48.22 -2.60
CA ASN A 21 -0.29 -49.13 -1.79
C ASN A 21 -1.04 -49.57 -0.51
N LEU A 22 -1.77 -48.65 0.13
CA LEU A 22 -2.54 -48.92 1.35
C LEU A 22 -3.57 -50.03 1.18
N VAL A 23 -4.25 -50.07 0.01
CA VAL A 23 -5.24 -51.12 -0.30
C VAL A 23 -4.74 -52.18 -1.27
N ASN A 24 -3.45 -52.15 -1.65
CA ASN A 24 -2.84 -53.08 -2.59
C ASN A 24 -3.64 -53.23 -3.91
N ALA A 25 -3.94 -52.08 -4.54
CA ALA A 25 -4.63 -51.98 -5.83
C ALA A 25 -3.65 -51.94 -7.01
N ASP A 26 -4.08 -52.41 -8.18
CA ASP A 26 -3.33 -52.38 -9.43
C ASP A 26 -3.29 -50.98 -10.03
N ARG A 27 -4.40 -50.25 -10.01
CA ARG A 27 -4.50 -48.87 -10.52
C ARG A 27 -5.33 -47.97 -9.62
N CYS A 28 -5.09 -46.67 -9.74
CA CYS A 28 -5.87 -45.65 -9.06
C CYS A 28 -6.16 -44.45 -9.97
N ALA A 29 -7.30 -43.81 -9.75
CA ALA A 29 -7.70 -42.59 -10.45
C ALA A 29 -8.31 -41.58 -9.47
N LEU A 30 -8.00 -40.30 -9.65
CA LEU A 30 -8.66 -39.19 -8.97
C LEU A 30 -9.49 -38.41 -9.98
N PHE A 31 -10.79 -38.36 -9.78
CA PHE A 31 -11.71 -37.50 -10.53
C PHE A 31 -12.10 -36.31 -9.67
N GLN A 32 -12.14 -35.13 -10.27
CA GLN A 32 -12.58 -33.90 -9.62
C GLN A 32 -13.97 -33.53 -10.11
N VAL A 33 -14.81 -33.02 -9.21
CA VAL A 33 -16.20 -32.67 -9.53
C VAL A 33 -16.27 -31.23 -10.00
N ASP A 34 -16.75 -31.03 -11.23
CA ASP A 34 -17.17 -29.74 -11.75
C ASP A 34 -18.69 -29.60 -11.58
N HIS A 35 -19.10 -29.02 -10.44
CA HIS A 35 -20.51 -28.80 -10.13
C HIS A 35 -21.22 -27.85 -11.11
N LYS A 36 -20.48 -26.97 -11.80
CA LYS A 36 -21.08 -26.00 -12.74
C LYS A 36 -21.54 -26.71 -14.01
N ASN A 37 -20.68 -27.56 -14.55
CA ASN A 37 -20.95 -28.29 -15.79
C ASN A 37 -21.57 -29.68 -15.56
N LYS A 38 -21.68 -30.13 -14.30
CA LYS A 38 -22.13 -31.48 -13.91
C LYS A 38 -21.25 -32.58 -14.52
N GLU A 39 -19.93 -32.40 -14.40
CA GLU A 39 -18.93 -33.29 -14.99
C GLU A 39 -17.90 -33.76 -13.97
N LEU A 40 -17.30 -34.91 -14.25
CA LEU A 40 -16.10 -35.41 -13.61
C LEU A 40 -14.93 -35.26 -14.58
N TYR A 41 -13.81 -34.73 -14.08
CA TYR A 41 -12.60 -34.59 -14.88
C TYR A 41 -11.35 -35.09 -14.14
N SER A 42 -10.38 -35.61 -14.89
CA SER A 42 -9.10 -36.07 -14.36
C SER A 42 -7.95 -35.77 -15.31
N ASP A 43 -6.88 -35.21 -14.76
CA ASP A 43 -5.55 -35.03 -15.36
C ASP A 43 -4.50 -35.98 -14.74
N LEU A 44 -4.95 -36.88 -13.86
CA LEU A 44 -4.13 -37.74 -13.01
C LEU A 44 -4.65 -39.19 -13.04
N PHE A 45 -4.13 -39.95 -14.00
CA PHE A 45 -4.46 -41.35 -14.20
C PHE A 45 -3.20 -42.23 -14.11
N ASP A 46 -3.28 -43.33 -13.35
CA ASP A 46 -2.22 -44.34 -13.32
C ASP A 46 -2.26 -45.15 -14.63
N ILE A 47 -1.25 -44.93 -15.47
CA ILE A 47 -1.15 -45.61 -16.78
C ILE A 47 -0.62 -47.05 -16.66
N GLY A 48 -0.27 -47.52 -15.46
CA GLY A 48 0.24 -48.87 -15.23
C GLY A 48 1.70 -49.10 -15.63
N GLU A 49 2.45 -48.03 -15.96
CA GLU A 49 3.90 -48.07 -16.12
C GLU A 49 4.59 -47.78 -14.79
N GLU A 50 5.67 -48.49 -14.46
CA GLU A 50 6.47 -48.24 -13.25
C GLU A 50 7.88 -47.75 -13.59
N LYS A 51 8.38 -46.78 -12.84
CA LYS A 51 9.79 -46.34 -12.87
C LYS A 51 10.33 -46.36 -11.44
N GLU A 52 11.40 -47.12 -11.21
CA GLU A 52 12.04 -47.26 -9.88
C GLU A 52 11.05 -47.72 -8.78
N GLY A 53 10.13 -48.63 -9.11
CA GLY A 53 9.13 -49.15 -8.16
C GLY A 53 8.03 -48.16 -7.78
N LYS A 54 7.86 -47.06 -8.53
CA LYS A 54 6.75 -46.11 -8.36
C LYS A 54 5.91 -46.03 -9.65
N PRO A 55 4.57 -45.97 -9.55
CA PRO A 55 3.73 -45.81 -10.73
C PRO A 55 3.96 -44.44 -11.38
N ILE A 56 4.04 -44.46 -12.71
CA ILE A 56 4.19 -43.27 -13.55
C ILE A 56 2.79 -42.71 -13.81
N PHE A 57 2.61 -41.44 -13.49
CA PHE A 57 1.44 -40.68 -13.90
C PHE A 57 1.88 -39.76 -15.03
N LYS A 58 1.39 -39.99 -16.26
CA LYS A 58 1.59 -39.06 -17.39
C LYS A 58 0.47 -38.02 -17.36
N LYS A 59 0.81 -36.75 -17.58
CA LYS A 59 -0.19 -35.69 -17.82
C LYS A 59 -0.79 -35.96 -19.21
N THR A 60 -1.86 -36.74 -19.27
CA THR A 60 -2.57 -37.07 -20.51
C THR A 60 -3.58 -35.97 -20.86
N LYS A 61 -4.19 -36.04 -22.05
CA LYS A 61 -5.36 -35.22 -22.39
C LYS A 61 -6.42 -35.42 -21.29
N GLU A 62 -6.98 -34.32 -20.78
CA GLU A 62 -7.98 -34.34 -19.69
C GLU A 62 -9.11 -35.31 -20.03
N ILE A 63 -9.36 -36.30 -19.17
CA ILE A 63 -10.50 -37.20 -19.29
C ILE A 63 -11.67 -36.51 -18.61
N ARG A 64 -12.74 -36.24 -19.36
CA ARG A 64 -13.93 -35.54 -18.87
C ARG A 64 -15.19 -36.30 -19.28
N PHE A 65 -16.09 -36.54 -18.33
CA PHE A 65 -17.36 -37.22 -18.57
C PHE A 65 -18.45 -36.72 -17.62
N SER A 66 -19.71 -36.90 -17.99
CA SER A 66 -20.84 -36.49 -17.17
C SER A 66 -20.82 -37.17 -15.79
N ILE A 67 -21.14 -36.40 -14.74
CA ILE A 67 -21.32 -36.91 -13.38
C ILE A 67 -22.43 -37.98 -13.29
N GLU A 68 -23.29 -38.07 -14.31
CA GLU A 68 -24.37 -39.04 -14.33
C GLU A 68 -23.91 -40.47 -14.66
N LYS A 69 -22.69 -40.63 -15.17
CA LYS A 69 -22.14 -41.87 -15.71
C LYS A 69 -21.15 -42.56 -14.75
N GLY A 70 -21.21 -43.89 -14.74
CA GLY A 70 -20.18 -44.72 -14.10
C GLY A 70 -20.30 -44.80 -12.57
N ILE A 71 -19.46 -45.66 -11.99
CA ILE A 71 -19.32 -45.81 -10.53
C ILE A 71 -18.84 -44.51 -9.88
N ALA A 72 -17.87 -43.82 -10.50
CA ALA A 72 -17.37 -42.54 -10.01
C ALA A 72 -18.48 -41.46 -9.97
N GLY A 73 -19.35 -41.41 -10.98
CA GLY A 73 -20.50 -40.51 -11.02
C GLY A 73 -21.51 -40.78 -9.91
N GLN A 74 -21.83 -42.04 -9.65
CA GLN A 74 -22.71 -42.43 -8.54
C GLN A 74 -22.16 -41.94 -7.19
N VAL A 75 -20.88 -42.23 -6.91
CA VAL A 75 -20.21 -41.79 -5.67
C VAL A 75 -20.18 -40.27 -5.56
N ALA A 76 -19.96 -39.56 -6.67
CA ALA A 76 -19.96 -38.10 -6.70
C ALA A 76 -21.33 -37.50 -6.34
N ARG A 77 -22.44 -38.12 -6.80
CA ARG A 77 -23.80 -37.66 -6.52
C ARG A 77 -24.28 -38.01 -5.11
N THR A 78 -24.02 -39.24 -4.65
CA THR A 78 -24.56 -39.70 -3.36
C THR A 78 -23.64 -39.39 -2.18
N GLY A 79 -22.34 -39.23 -2.41
CA GLY A 79 -21.36 -39.15 -1.33
C GLY A 79 -21.21 -40.46 -0.55
N GLU A 80 -21.66 -41.59 -1.11
CA GLU A 80 -21.56 -42.90 -0.49
C GLU A 80 -20.39 -43.69 -1.07
N VAL A 81 -19.71 -44.47 -0.21
CA VAL A 81 -18.62 -45.35 -0.62
C VAL A 81 -19.20 -46.56 -1.37
N LEU A 82 -18.58 -46.93 -2.50
CA LEU A 82 -18.94 -48.13 -3.25
C LEU A 82 -17.76 -49.10 -3.33
N ASN A 83 -17.99 -50.33 -2.86
CA ASN A 83 -17.07 -51.45 -3.01
C ASN A 83 -17.73 -52.51 -3.90
N ILE A 84 -17.25 -52.64 -5.13
CA ILE A 84 -17.82 -53.45 -6.21
C ILE A 84 -16.93 -54.68 -6.43
N PRO A 85 -17.38 -55.88 -6.03
CA PRO A 85 -16.60 -57.12 -6.16
C PRO A 85 -16.44 -57.61 -7.60
N ASP A 86 -17.42 -57.32 -8.46
CA ASP A 86 -17.42 -57.62 -9.89
C ASP A 86 -17.96 -56.43 -10.67
N ALA A 87 -17.07 -55.73 -11.38
CA ALA A 87 -17.41 -54.54 -12.14
C ALA A 87 -18.31 -54.84 -13.35
N TYR A 88 -18.16 -56.01 -14.00
CA TYR A 88 -18.96 -56.34 -15.19
C TYR A 88 -20.39 -56.76 -14.83
N ALA A 89 -20.60 -57.26 -13.61
CA ALA A 89 -21.92 -57.57 -13.07
C ALA A 89 -22.70 -56.32 -12.61
N ASP A 90 -22.02 -55.19 -12.36
CA ASP A 90 -22.67 -53.95 -11.91
C ASP A 90 -23.23 -53.14 -13.10
N PRO A 91 -24.54 -52.85 -13.17
CA PRO A 91 -25.15 -52.15 -14.29
C PRO A 91 -24.68 -50.68 -14.42
N ARG A 92 -24.05 -50.12 -13.39
CA ARG A 92 -23.54 -48.75 -13.37
C ARG A 92 -22.13 -48.63 -13.93
N PHE A 93 -21.43 -49.74 -14.18
CA PHE A 93 -20.05 -49.72 -14.65
C PHE A 93 -19.95 -49.24 -16.11
N ASN A 94 -19.11 -48.24 -16.37
CA ASN A 94 -18.88 -47.75 -17.73
C ASN A 94 -17.78 -48.56 -18.42
N ARG A 95 -18.18 -49.48 -19.31
CA ARG A 95 -17.28 -50.35 -20.08
C ARG A 95 -16.53 -49.64 -21.22
N GLU A 96 -16.95 -48.44 -21.60
CA GLU A 96 -16.32 -47.67 -22.70
C GLU A 96 -14.82 -47.42 -22.43
N VAL A 97 -14.45 -47.23 -21.16
CA VAL A 97 -13.06 -46.96 -20.76
C VAL A 97 -12.18 -48.21 -20.89
N ASP A 98 -12.68 -49.37 -20.48
CA ASP A 98 -11.98 -50.65 -20.63
C ASP A 98 -11.81 -51.03 -22.10
N LEU A 99 -12.85 -50.81 -22.92
CA LEU A 99 -12.80 -51.03 -24.37
C LEU A 99 -11.78 -50.13 -25.08
N TYR A 100 -11.68 -48.86 -24.67
CA TYR A 100 -10.73 -47.91 -25.24
C TYR A 100 -9.28 -48.20 -24.82
N THR A 101 -9.08 -48.65 -23.57
CA THR A 101 -7.74 -48.84 -23.00
C THR A 101 -7.19 -50.26 -23.14
N GLY A 102 -8.04 -51.24 -23.50
CA GLY A 102 -7.69 -52.66 -23.51
C GLY A 102 -7.45 -53.26 -22.11
N TYR A 103 -7.78 -52.52 -21.06
CA TYR A 103 -7.62 -52.93 -19.66
C TYR A 103 -8.91 -53.59 -19.16
N THR A 104 -8.81 -54.61 -18.32
CA THR A 104 -9.97 -55.31 -17.74
C THR A 104 -10.12 -54.98 -16.26
N THR A 105 -11.21 -54.29 -15.93
CA THR A 105 -11.58 -53.95 -14.57
C THR A 105 -12.38 -55.11 -13.95
N ARG A 106 -11.81 -55.78 -12.95
CA ARG A 106 -12.41 -56.87 -12.18
C ARG A 106 -13.22 -56.35 -11.00
N ASN A 107 -12.61 -55.52 -10.16
CA ASN A 107 -13.23 -54.99 -8.94
C ASN A 107 -12.83 -53.53 -8.70
N ILE A 108 -13.70 -52.78 -8.02
CA ILE A 108 -13.58 -51.33 -7.85
C ILE A 108 -13.88 -50.95 -6.40
N LEU A 109 -13.01 -50.16 -5.77
CA LEU A 109 -13.29 -49.48 -4.52
C LEU A 109 -13.26 -47.97 -4.76
N CYS A 110 -14.40 -47.30 -4.58
CA CYS A 110 -14.61 -45.92 -4.97
C CYS A 110 -15.08 -45.09 -3.77
N MET A 111 -14.40 -43.99 -3.50
CA MET A 111 -14.65 -43.13 -2.33
C MET A 111 -14.81 -41.66 -2.69
N PRO A 112 -15.76 -40.96 -2.05
CA PRO A 112 -15.91 -39.54 -2.22
C PRO A 112 -14.85 -38.79 -1.39
N ILE A 113 -14.36 -37.68 -1.96
CA ILE A 113 -13.61 -36.66 -1.25
C ILE A 113 -14.59 -35.56 -0.87
N VAL A 114 -14.89 -35.45 0.42
CA VAL A 114 -15.86 -34.48 0.94
C VAL A 114 -15.15 -33.31 1.61
N SER A 115 -15.49 -32.09 1.22
CA SER A 115 -15.03 -30.86 1.87
C SER A 115 -16.23 -29.97 2.17
N ARG A 116 -16.38 -29.57 3.45
CA ARG A 116 -17.48 -28.70 3.92
C ARG A 116 -18.87 -29.20 3.51
N GLY A 117 -19.10 -30.51 3.57
CA GLY A 117 -20.38 -31.14 3.23
C GLY A 117 -20.66 -31.32 1.73
N SER A 118 -19.73 -30.94 0.83
CA SER A 118 -19.86 -31.16 -0.61
C SER A 118 -18.79 -32.13 -1.12
N VAL A 119 -19.15 -33.01 -2.05
CA VAL A 119 -18.20 -33.89 -2.73
C VAL A 119 -17.41 -33.06 -3.76
N ILE A 120 -16.11 -32.91 -3.53
CA ILE A 120 -15.19 -32.13 -4.39
C ILE A 120 -14.39 -33.01 -5.35
N GLY A 121 -14.37 -34.31 -5.11
CA GLY A 121 -13.68 -35.29 -5.93
C GLY A 121 -14.08 -36.72 -5.56
N VAL A 122 -13.62 -37.67 -6.35
CA VAL A 122 -13.83 -39.10 -6.15
C VAL A 122 -12.51 -39.82 -6.44
N VAL A 123 -12.08 -40.68 -5.52
CA VAL A 123 -10.91 -41.53 -5.69
C VAL A 123 -11.36 -42.95 -5.94
N GLN A 124 -10.87 -43.54 -7.02
CA GLN A 124 -11.20 -44.88 -7.43
C GLN A 124 -9.94 -45.75 -7.40
N MET A 125 -10.03 -46.89 -6.72
CA MET A 125 -9.05 -47.97 -6.72
C MET A 125 -9.58 -49.10 -7.58
N VAL A 126 -8.72 -49.66 -8.43
CA VAL A 126 -9.10 -50.65 -9.43
C VAL A 126 -8.21 -51.87 -9.28
N ASN A 127 -8.86 -53.05 -9.27
CA ASN A 127 -8.25 -54.37 -9.21
C ASN A 127 -7.37 -54.59 -7.97
N LYS A 128 -7.92 -55.25 -6.95
CA LYS A 128 -7.14 -55.81 -5.84
C LYS A 128 -6.13 -56.84 -6.36
N ILE A 129 -4.87 -56.68 -5.97
CA ILE A 129 -3.77 -57.59 -6.35
C ILE A 129 -3.81 -58.85 -5.49
N SER A 130 -3.99 -58.70 -4.17
CA SER A 130 -3.99 -59.78 -3.17
C SER A 130 -5.39 -60.27 -2.80
N GLY A 131 -6.21 -60.65 -3.79
CA GLY A 131 -7.54 -61.22 -3.54
C GLY A 131 -8.51 -61.12 -4.71
N SER A 132 -9.70 -61.67 -4.53
CA SER A 132 -10.80 -61.62 -5.51
C SER A 132 -11.53 -60.27 -5.54
N ALA A 133 -11.57 -59.55 -4.40
CA ALA A 133 -12.18 -58.23 -4.24
C ALA A 133 -11.56 -57.44 -3.07
N PHE A 134 -11.88 -56.15 -2.94
CA PHE A 134 -11.46 -55.33 -1.80
C PHE A 134 -12.22 -55.73 -0.53
N SER A 135 -11.49 -55.93 0.58
CA SER A 135 -12.05 -56.34 1.86
C SER A 135 -12.71 -55.17 2.61
N LYS A 136 -13.48 -55.47 3.65
CA LYS A 136 -14.02 -54.42 4.54
C LYS A 136 -12.91 -53.64 5.26
N THR A 137 -11.78 -54.30 5.54
CA THR A 137 -10.59 -53.66 6.10
C THR A 137 -9.98 -52.66 5.12
N ASP A 138 -9.89 -53.01 3.83
CA ASP A 138 -9.43 -52.10 2.77
C ASP A 138 -10.35 -50.86 2.68
N GLU A 139 -11.67 -51.07 2.75
CA GLU A 139 -12.64 -49.98 2.79
C GLU A 139 -12.45 -49.07 4.01
N ASN A 140 -12.26 -49.61 5.20
CA ASN A 140 -12.06 -48.79 6.40
C ASN A 140 -10.74 -48.00 6.35
N ASN A 141 -9.65 -48.64 5.90
CA ASN A 141 -8.34 -48.00 5.76
C ASN A 141 -8.39 -46.86 4.73
N PHE A 142 -9.01 -47.12 3.58
CA PHE A 142 -9.13 -46.12 2.52
C PHE A 142 -10.08 -44.99 2.92
N LYS A 143 -11.12 -45.26 3.72
CA LYS A 143 -12.01 -44.21 4.27
C LYS A 143 -11.26 -43.24 5.16
N MET A 144 -10.37 -43.74 6.02
CA MET A 144 -9.49 -42.88 6.84
C MET A 144 -8.55 -42.06 5.94
N PHE A 145 -7.97 -42.68 4.91
CA PHE A 145 -7.09 -42.00 3.97
C PHE A 145 -7.81 -40.91 3.15
N ALA A 146 -9.07 -41.15 2.76
CA ALA A 146 -9.88 -40.21 1.99
C ALA A 146 -10.11 -38.87 2.74
N VAL A 147 -10.14 -38.88 4.08
CA VAL A 147 -10.20 -37.65 4.89
C VAL A 147 -8.93 -36.81 4.71
N PHE A 148 -7.75 -37.44 4.76
CA PHE A 148 -6.48 -36.76 4.50
C PHE A 148 -6.40 -36.26 3.05
N CYS A 149 -6.96 -37.00 2.09
CA CYS A 149 -7.08 -36.55 0.72
C CYS A 149 -7.90 -35.27 0.60
N ALA A 150 -9.02 -35.18 1.33
CA ALA A 150 -9.88 -34.00 1.33
C ALA A 150 -9.17 -32.76 1.88
N LEU A 151 -8.45 -32.91 2.99
CA LEU A 151 -7.64 -31.84 3.59
C LEU A 151 -6.55 -31.35 2.65
N ALA A 152 -5.78 -32.27 2.05
CA ALA A 152 -4.69 -31.92 1.14
C ALA A 152 -5.19 -31.21 -0.12
N LEU A 153 -6.30 -31.70 -0.71
CA LEU A 153 -6.93 -31.07 -1.86
C LEU A 153 -7.51 -29.70 -1.52
N HIS A 154 -8.10 -29.53 -0.32
CA HIS A 154 -8.59 -28.25 0.18
C HIS A 154 -7.46 -27.22 0.32
N CYS A 155 -6.35 -27.60 0.96
CA CYS A 155 -5.17 -26.74 1.11
C CYS A 155 -4.56 -26.36 -0.23
N ALA A 156 -4.41 -27.32 -1.16
CA ALA A 156 -3.91 -27.05 -2.50
C ALA A 156 -4.79 -26.07 -3.27
N ASN A 157 -6.12 -26.23 -3.19
CA ASN A 157 -7.08 -25.32 -3.82
C ASN A 157 -7.07 -23.93 -3.18
N MET A 158 -7.00 -23.82 -1.85
CA MET A 158 -6.91 -22.55 -1.15
C MET A 158 -5.62 -21.80 -1.53
N TYR A 159 -4.49 -22.49 -1.54
CA TYR A 159 -3.21 -21.93 -1.97
C TYR A 159 -3.26 -21.46 -3.43
N HIS A 160 -3.87 -22.24 -4.33
CA HIS A 160 -4.09 -21.82 -5.72
C HIS A 160 -4.91 -20.53 -5.82
N ARG A 161 -6.01 -20.42 -5.06
CA ARG A 161 -6.85 -19.20 -5.04
C ARG A 161 -6.07 -17.99 -4.53
N ILE A 162 -5.29 -18.13 -3.47
CA ILE A 162 -4.44 -17.06 -2.92
C ILE A 162 -3.42 -16.62 -3.97
N ARG A 163 -2.68 -17.55 -4.59
CA ARG A 163 -1.67 -17.23 -5.61
C ARG A 163 -2.26 -16.61 -6.87
N HIS A 164 -3.43 -17.06 -7.29
CA HIS A 164 -4.16 -16.46 -8.40
C HIS A 164 -4.59 -15.02 -8.06
N SER A 165 -5.13 -14.80 -6.86
CA SER A 165 -5.49 -13.46 -6.37
C SER A 165 -4.27 -12.55 -6.28
N GLU A 166 -3.13 -13.05 -5.79
CA GLU A 166 -1.86 -12.33 -5.73
C GLU A 166 -1.35 -11.95 -7.12
N CYS A 167 -1.48 -12.84 -8.11
CA CYS A 167 -1.08 -12.55 -9.48
C CYS A 167 -1.98 -11.49 -10.14
N ILE A 168 -3.31 -11.58 -9.95
CA ILE A 168 -4.24 -10.53 -10.40
C ILE A 168 -3.89 -9.21 -9.73
N TYR A 169 -3.68 -9.23 -8.42
CA TYR A 169 -3.32 -8.05 -7.66
C TYR A 169 -2.04 -7.41 -8.20
N ARG A 170 -0.98 -8.20 -8.47
CA ARG A 170 0.28 -7.69 -9.04
C ARG A 170 0.07 -7.04 -10.41
N VAL A 171 -0.65 -7.68 -11.33
CA VAL A 171 -0.92 -7.10 -12.65
C VAL A 171 -1.77 -5.83 -12.54
N THR A 172 -2.75 -5.81 -11.63
CA THR A 172 -3.55 -4.61 -11.36
C THR A 172 -2.69 -3.49 -10.78
N MET A 173 -1.76 -3.82 -9.88
CA MET A 173 -0.81 -2.85 -9.32
C MET A 173 0.14 -2.31 -10.38
N GLU A 174 0.64 -3.14 -11.30
CA GLU A 174 1.46 -2.69 -12.45
C GLU A 174 0.68 -1.74 -13.37
N LYS A 175 -0.61 -2.02 -13.61
CA LYS A 175 -1.46 -1.10 -14.40
C LYS A 175 -1.66 0.24 -13.70
N LEU A 176 -1.83 0.22 -12.38
CA LEU A 176 -1.95 1.44 -11.58
C LEU A 176 -0.61 2.18 -11.46
N SER A 177 0.51 1.44 -11.46
CA SER A 177 1.85 2.03 -11.36
C SER A 177 2.18 2.89 -12.59
N TYR A 178 1.68 2.53 -13.78
CA TYR A 178 1.86 3.34 -14.98
C TYR A 178 1.40 4.81 -14.81
N HIS A 179 0.34 5.03 -14.02
CA HIS A 179 -0.19 6.37 -13.75
C HIS A 179 0.49 7.09 -12.58
N SER A 180 1.23 6.37 -11.73
CA SER A 180 1.95 6.93 -10.58
C SER A 180 3.45 7.13 -10.83
N ILE A 181 3.99 6.63 -11.94
CA ILE A 181 5.40 6.76 -12.32
C ILE A 181 5.58 7.85 -13.39
N CYS A 182 6.68 8.59 -13.33
CA CYS A 182 7.03 9.57 -14.36
C CYS A 182 7.32 8.92 -15.71
N THR A 183 6.98 9.60 -16.81
CA THR A 183 7.36 9.21 -18.17
C THR A 183 8.81 9.59 -18.47
N ALA A 184 9.38 9.01 -19.53
CA ALA A 184 10.73 9.38 -19.99
C ALA A 184 10.85 10.88 -20.29
N GLU A 185 9.86 11.44 -20.99
CA GLU A 185 9.81 12.85 -21.37
C GLU A 185 9.80 13.77 -20.14
N GLU A 186 9.06 13.40 -19.09
CA GLU A 186 8.93 14.20 -17.87
C GLU A 186 10.26 14.32 -17.10
N TRP A 187 10.96 13.21 -16.84
CA TRP A 187 12.21 13.27 -16.10
C TRP A 187 13.37 13.79 -16.96
N GLN A 188 13.37 13.52 -18.27
CA GLN A 188 14.34 14.10 -19.19
C GLN A 188 14.16 15.62 -19.32
N GLY A 189 12.91 16.10 -19.34
CA GLY A 189 12.61 17.53 -19.32
C GLY A 189 13.18 18.22 -18.08
N LEU A 190 13.02 17.60 -16.91
CA LEU A 190 13.60 18.11 -15.66
C LEU A 190 15.15 18.07 -15.66
N MET A 191 15.76 17.03 -16.22
CA MET A 191 17.22 16.88 -16.26
C MET A 191 17.91 18.00 -17.04
N HIS A 192 17.27 18.54 -18.08
CA HIS A 192 17.80 19.63 -18.90
C HIS A 192 17.29 21.02 -18.46
N PHE A 193 16.47 21.07 -17.42
CA PHE A 193 15.85 22.30 -16.96
C PHE A 193 16.84 23.14 -16.14
N ASN A 194 16.94 24.43 -16.47
CA ASN A 194 17.79 25.38 -15.76
C ASN A 194 16.93 26.48 -15.12
N LEU A 195 17.19 26.77 -13.85
CA LEU A 195 16.52 27.87 -13.16
C LEU A 195 17.12 29.22 -13.58
N PRO A 196 16.28 30.27 -13.72
CA PRO A 196 16.75 31.64 -13.89
C PRO A 196 17.59 32.10 -12.70
N VAL A 197 18.75 32.72 -12.96
CA VAL A 197 19.69 33.17 -11.92
C VAL A 197 19.06 34.11 -10.89
N ARG A 198 18.09 34.94 -11.30
CA ARG A 198 17.36 35.82 -10.38
C ARG A 198 16.56 35.01 -9.35
N LEU A 199 15.89 33.96 -9.81
CA LEU A 199 15.10 33.08 -8.95
C LEU A 199 15.98 32.34 -7.94
N CYS A 200 17.18 31.92 -8.33
CA CYS A 200 18.13 31.29 -7.41
C CYS A 200 18.44 32.17 -6.18
N LYS A 201 18.51 33.49 -6.34
CA LYS A 201 18.72 34.42 -5.21
C LYS A 201 17.50 34.52 -4.30
N GLU A 202 16.31 34.47 -4.87
CA GLU A 202 15.05 34.53 -4.12
C GLU A 202 14.83 33.25 -3.30
N ILE A 203 15.19 32.08 -3.83
CA ILE A 203 15.09 30.78 -3.14
C ILE A 203 15.87 30.78 -1.81
N GLU A 204 16.95 31.55 -1.69
CA GLU A 204 17.73 31.64 -0.43
C GLU A 204 17.00 32.37 0.71
N LEU A 205 15.89 33.04 0.43
CA LEU A 205 15.14 33.83 1.41
C LEU A 205 14.07 32.98 2.12
N PHE A 206 13.96 33.08 3.45
CA PHE A 206 12.93 32.37 4.22
C PHE A 206 11.50 32.67 3.76
N HIS A 207 11.23 33.92 3.36
CA HIS A 207 9.91 34.39 2.95
C HIS A 207 9.60 34.12 1.46
N PHE A 208 10.45 33.39 0.75
CA PHE A 208 10.21 33.02 -0.65
C PHE A 208 8.87 32.28 -0.79
N ASP A 209 8.07 32.73 -1.77
CA ASP A 209 6.81 32.12 -2.15
C ASP A 209 7.00 31.37 -3.46
N ILE A 210 6.79 30.05 -3.41
CA ILE A 210 6.88 29.21 -4.60
C ILE A 210 5.66 29.35 -5.50
N GLY A 211 4.53 29.86 -5.00
CA GLY A 211 3.23 29.86 -5.68
C GLY A 211 3.25 30.32 -7.14
N PRO A 212 3.92 31.43 -7.48
CA PRO A 212 4.04 31.92 -8.86
C PRO A 212 4.81 31.01 -9.84
N PHE A 213 5.51 29.97 -9.34
CA PHE A 213 6.48 29.19 -10.10
C PHE A 213 6.08 27.70 -10.26
N GLU A 214 4.79 27.39 -10.38
CA GLU A 214 4.24 26.02 -10.42
C GLU A 214 4.98 25.06 -11.36
N ASN A 215 5.28 25.51 -12.58
CA ASN A 215 5.97 24.69 -13.58
C ASN A 215 7.45 24.43 -13.24
N MET A 216 8.01 25.14 -12.27
CA MET A 216 9.43 25.13 -11.93
C MET A 216 9.72 24.46 -10.59
N TRP A 217 8.70 24.08 -9.81
CA TRP A 217 8.87 23.46 -8.49
C TRP A 217 9.81 22.25 -8.48
N PRO A 218 9.74 21.30 -9.43
CA PRO A 218 10.71 20.20 -9.47
C PRO A 218 12.15 20.69 -9.66
N GLY A 219 12.36 21.70 -10.50
CA GLY A 219 13.67 22.31 -10.73
C GLY A 219 14.17 23.09 -9.50
N ILE A 220 13.28 23.80 -8.80
CA ILE A 220 13.57 24.45 -7.51
C ILE A 220 14.07 23.41 -6.50
N PHE A 221 13.41 22.25 -6.41
CA PHE A 221 13.87 21.18 -5.53
C PHE A 221 15.23 20.60 -5.92
N VAL A 222 15.48 20.36 -7.22
CA VAL A 222 16.81 19.94 -7.71
C VAL A 222 17.89 20.95 -7.32
N TYR A 223 17.62 22.25 -7.46
CA TYR A 223 18.53 23.31 -7.02
C TYR A 223 18.80 23.24 -5.50
N MET A 224 17.76 23.13 -4.68
CA MET A 224 17.91 23.05 -3.22
C MET A 224 18.76 21.85 -2.79
N VAL A 225 18.57 20.70 -3.46
CA VAL A 225 19.38 19.49 -3.25
C VAL A 225 20.83 19.72 -3.64
N HIS A 226 21.10 20.25 -4.83
CA HIS A 226 22.48 20.49 -5.29
C HIS A 226 23.21 21.53 -4.45
N ARG A 227 22.52 22.56 -3.98
CA ARG A 227 23.10 23.58 -3.09
C ARG A 227 23.36 23.06 -1.68
N SER A 228 22.54 22.12 -1.18
CA SER A 228 22.71 21.57 0.17
C SER A 228 23.69 20.41 0.24
N CYS A 229 23.68 19.53 -0.77
CA CYS A 229 24.38 18.26 -0.72
C CYS A 229 25.51 18.16 -1.77
N GLY A 230 25.57 19.09 -2.72
CA GLY A 230 26.50 19.06 -3.86
C GLY A 230 25.88 18.47 -5.13
N THR A 231 26.47 18.75 -6.29
CA THR A 231 25.92 18.30 -7.60
C THR A 231 26.09 16.80 -7.83
N SER A 232 27.12 16.19 -7.25
CA SER A 232 27.42 14.75 -7.36
C SER A 232 26.80 13.90 -6.25
N CYS A 233 25.93 14.48 -5.41
CA CYS A 233 25.42 13.80 -4.21
C CYS A 233 24.39 12.70 -4.50
N PHE A 234 23.75 12.79 -5.67
CA PHE A 234 22.79 11.85 -6.23
C PHE A 234 23.10 11.65 -7.72
N ASP A 235 22.75 10.49 -8.24
CA ASP A 235 22.63 10.30 -9.68
C ASP A 235 21.47 11.18 -10.21
N LEU A 236 21.77 12.08 -11.14
CA LEU A 236 20.82 13.09 -11.60
C LEU A 236 19.59 12.46 -12.28
N GLU A 237 19.77 11.40 -13.07
CA GLU A 237 18.66 10.69 -13.70
C GLU A 237 17.73 10.11 -12.63
N LYS A 238 18.30 9.40 -11.64
CA LYS A 238 17.50 8.81 -10.56
C LYS A 238 16.80 9.88 -9.73
N LEU A 239 17.47 11.01 -9.47
CA LEU A 239 16.89 12.15 -8.75
C LEU A 239 15.69 12.74 -9.50
N CYS A 240 15.83 13.00 -10.80
CA CYS A 240 14.74 13.52 -11.63
C CYS A 240 13.56 12.54 -11.71
N ARG A 241 13.83 11.24 -11.90
CA ARG A 241 12.79 10.19 -11.89
C ARG A 241 12.05 10.16 -10.55
N PHE A 242 12.79 10.15 -9.44
CA PHE A 242 12.22 10.16 -8.09
C PHE A 242 11.32 11.38 -7.86
N ILE A 243 11.80 12.60 -8.11
CA ILE A 243 11.04 13.83 -7.90
C ILE A 243 9.75 13.85 -8.74
N MET A 244 9.84 13.46 -10.02
CA MET A 244 8.68 13.48 -10.91
C MET A 244 7.64 12.42 -10.53
N SER A 245 8.06 11.25 -10.06
CA SER A 245 7.16 10.23 -9.52
C SER A 245 6.55 10.67 -8.18
N VAL A 246 7.32 11.26 -7.25
CA VAL A 246 6.80 11.85 -6.00
C VAL A 246 5.73 12.89 -6.31
N LYS A 247 5.99 13.83 -7.23
CA LYS A 247 5.01 14.83 -7.68
C LYS A 247 3.69 14.19 -8.15
N LYS A 248 3.75 13.10 -8.93
CA LYS A 248 2.54 12.40 -9.41
C LYS A 248 1.75 11.70 -8.31
N ASN A 249 2.39 11.34 -7.20
CA ASN A 249 1.76 10.65 -6.08
C ASN A 249 1.19 11.61 -5.02
N TYR A 250 1.35 12.93 -5.20
CA TYR A 250 0.57 13.92 -4.46
C TYR A 250 -0.83 14.06 -5.04
N ARG A 251 -1.85 14.02 -4.16
CA ARG A 251 -3.25 14.17 -4.56
C ARG A 251 -3.61 15.64 -4.77
N ARG A 252 -4.68 15.85 -5.53
CA ARG A 252 -5.29 17.17 -5.73
C ARG A 252 -6.25 17.46 -4.57
N VAL A 253 -5.68 17.83 -3.43
CA VAL A 253 -6.42 18.33 -2.25
C VAL A 253 -6.08 19.82 -2.03
N PRO A 254 -6.93 20.60 -1.33
CA PRO A 254 -6.73 22.04 -1.19
C PRO A 254 -5.37 22.43 -0.60
N TYR A 255 -4.93 21.78 0.49
CA TYR A 255 -3.70 22.16 1.20
C TYR A 255 -2.59 21.12 1.09
N HIS A 256 -2.81 19.87 1.51
CA HIS A 256 -1.77 18.84 1.58
C HIS A 256 -1.43 18.24 0.19
N ASN A 257 -0.93 19.09 -0.69
CA ASN A 257 -0.62 18.79 -2.08
C ASN A 257 0.87 19.05 -2.40
N TRP A 258 1.26 18.88 -3.67
CA TRP A 258 2.64 19.05 -4.13
C TRP A 258 3.22 20.45 -3.82
N LYS A 259 2.41 21.51 -3.84
CA LYS A 259 2.85 22.87 -3.47
C LYS A 259 3.30 22.92 -2.02
N HIS A 260 2.50 22.36 -1.10
CA HIS A 260 2.83 22.30 0.32
C HIS A 260 4.15 21.57 0.53
N ALA A 261 4.30 20.37 -0.03
CA ALA A 261 5.53 19.57 0.08
C ALA A 261 6.80 20.32 -0.35
N VAL A 262 6.75 21.03 -1.48
CA VAL A 262 7.89 21.84 -1.96
C VAL A 262 8.14 23.06 -1.07
N THR A 263 7.09 23.65 -0.49
CA THR A 263 7.21 24.77 0.45
C THR A 263 7.86 24.33 1.76
N VAL A 264 7.47 23.17 2.29
CA VAL A 264 8.08 22.54 3.47
C VAL A 264 9.54 22.21 3.22
N ALA A 265 9.86 21.60 2.06
CA ALA A 265 11.23 21.33 1.65
C ALA A 265 12.07 22.61 1.49
N HIS A 266 11.47 23.69 1.02
CA HIS A 266 12.11 25.01 0.95
C HIS A 266 12.43 25.58 2.33
N CYS A 267 11.51 25.47 3.28
CA CYS A 267 11.78 25.90 4.65
C CYS A 267 12.95 25.12 5.25
N MET A 268 12.98 23.79 5.05
CA MET A 268 14.09 22.95 5.50
C MET A 268 15.41 23.33 4.83
N TYR A 269 15.40 23.55 3.52
CA TYR A 269 16.54 24.06 2.77
C TYR A 269 17.10 25.34 3.39
N ALA A 270 16.25 26.35 3.62
CA ALA A 270 16.67 27.63 4.19
C ALA A 270 17.26 27.47 5.60
N ILE A 271 16.69 26.60 6.44
CA ILE A 271 17.25 26.30 7.78
C ILE A 271 18.63 25.64 7.65
N LEU A 272 18.78 24.64 6.78
CA LEU A 272 20.04 23.93 6.56
C LEU A 272 21.15 24.86 6.03
N GLN A 273 20.81 25.75 5.08
CA GLN A 273 21.76 26.72 4.53
C GLN A 273 22.21 27.74 5.58
N ASN A 274 21.31 28.24 6.44
CA ASN A 274 21.69 29.23 7.44
C ASN A 274 22.40 28.63 8.68
N ASN A 275 22.57 27.30 8.74
CA ASN A 275 23.19 26.58 9.85
C ASN A 275 24.30 25.62 9.36
N HIS A 276 25.26 26.18 8.63
CA HIS A 276 26.38 25.43 8.05
C HIS A 276 27.20 24.66 9.10
N GLY A 277 27.64 23.45 8.76
CA GLY A 277 28.51 22.62 9.60
C GLY A 277 27.82 21.84 10.73
N LEU A 278 26.54 22.09 11.04
CA LEU A 278 25.83 21.36 12.10
C LEU A 278 25.27 20.00 11.67
N PHE A 279 24.98 19.84 10.37
CA PHE A 279 24.33 18.66 9.81
C PHE A 279 25.31 17.85 8.96
N THR A 280 25.22 16.52 9.08
CA THR A 280 25.94 15.57 8.23
C THR A 280 25.31 15.52 6.83
N ASP A 281 26.06 15.00 5.86
CA ASP A 281 25.54 14.87 4.49
C ASP A 281 24.35 13.90 4.40
N LEU A 282 24.33 12.84 5.22
CA LEU A 282 23.18 11.93 5.29
C LEU A 282 21.93 12.63 5.83
N GLU A 283 22.07 13.51 6.82
CA GLU A 283 20.94 14.26 7.37
C GLU A 283 20.41 15.27 6.37
N ARG A 284 21.28 16.01 5.66
CA ARG A 284 20.83 16.93 4.61
C ARG A 284 20.04 16.21 3.53
N LYS A 285 20.55 15.05 3.08
CA LYS A 285 19.85 14.19 2.11
C LYS A 285 18.52 13.69 2.67
N GLY A 286 18.52 13.11 3.87
CA GLY A 286 17.34 12.53 4.49
C GLY A 286 16.25 13.56 4.78
N LEU A 287 16.60 14.72 5.34
CA LEU A 287 15.65 15.77 5.71
C LEU A 287 14.98 16.41 4.49
N LEU A 288 15.73 16.72 3.42
CA LEU A 288 15.12 17.28 2.20
C LEU A 288 14.16 16.29 1.54
N ILE A 289 14.54 15.01 1.49
CA ILE A 289 13.68 13.95 0.93
C ILE A 289 12.47 13.69 1.83
N ALA A 290 12.64 13.71 3.15
CA ALA A 290 11.54 13.59 4.10
C ALA A 290 10.53 14.72 3.94
N CYS A 291 10.97 15.99 3.90
CA CYS A 291 10.09 17.13 3.67
C CYS A 291 9.33 17.03 2.35
N LEU A 292 9.98 16.58 1.27
CA LEU A 292 9.33 16.40 -0.02
C LEU A 292 8.26 15.31 -0.01
N CYS A 293 8.38 14.31 0.87
CA CYS A 293 7.56 13.11 0.86
C CYS A 293 6.59 12.97 2.03
N HIS A 294 6.65 13.88 3.02
CA HIS A 294 5.96 13.71 4.31
C HIS A 294 4.44 13.60 4.22
N ASP A 295 3.84 14.03 3.11
CA ASP A 295 2.39 14.04 2.84
C ASP A 295 2.00 13.25 1.58
N LEU A 296 2.85 12.32 1.12
CA LEU A 296 2.58 11.52 -0.08
C LEU A 296 1.25 10.74 0.01
N ASP A 297 0.39 10.81 -1.00
CA ASP A 297 -0.95 10.20 -0.99
C ASP A 297 -1.91 10.76 0.09
N HIS A 298 -1.66 11.96 0.66
CA HIS A 298 -2.60 12.57 1.62
C HIS A 298 -3.99 12.80 1.02
N ARG A 299 -5.03 12.36 1.73
CA ARG A 299 -6.41 12.22 1.19
C ARG A 299 -7.35 13.35 1.57
N GLY A 300 -6.90 14.30 2.37
CA GLY A 300 -7.73 15.38 2.91
C GLY A 300 -8.48 15.00 4.19
N PHE A 301 -8.00 13.96 4.90
CA PHE A 301 -8.64 13.47 6.12
C PHE A 301 -7.62 13.32 7.24
N SER A 302 -8.01 13.74 8.45
CA SER A 302 -7.23 13.63 9.67
C SER A 302 -7.07 12.18 10.15
N ASN A 303 -6.01 11.90 10.91
CA ASN A 303 -5.83 10.60 11.59
C ASN A 303 -7.07 10.24 12.45
N SER A 304 -7.68 11.23 13.12
CA SER A 304 -8.91 11.04 13.91
C SER A 304 -10.11 10.61 13.07
N TYR A 305 -10.25 11.15 11.86
CA TYR A 305 -11.31 10.73 10.94
C TYR A 305 -11.14 9.28 10.51
N LEU A 306 -9.92 8.90 10.09
CA LEU A 306 -9.62 7.55 9.61
C LEU A 306 -9.88 6.48 10.69
N GLN A 307 -9.55 6.77 11.94
CA GLN A 307 -9.85 5.89 13.08
C GLN A 307 -11.34 5.80 13.35
N LYS A 308 -12.07 6.92 13.30
CA LYS A 308 -13.50 6.96 13.60
C LYS A 308 -14.36 6.20 12.59
N PHE A 309 -13.93 6.14 11.33
CA PHE A 309 -14.68 5.52 10.24
C PHE A 309 -14.05 4.20 9.74
N ASP A 310 -13.25 3.54 10.58
CA ASP A 310 -12.64 2.23 10.32
C ASP A 310 -11.98 2.13 8.93
N HIS A 311 -11.30 3.20 8.52
CA HIS A 311 -10.64 3.22 7.21
C HIS A 311 -9.56 2.13 7.17
N PRO A 312 -9.35 1.41 6.05
CA PRO A 312 -8.39 0.30 5.99
C PRO A 312 -6.96 0.67 6.43
N LEU A 313 -6.54 1.93 6.26
CA LEU A 313 -5.26 2.44 6.77
C LEU A 313 -5.18 2.39 8.31
N ALA A 314 -6.27 2.70 9.02
CA ALA A 314 -6.31 2.63 10.47
C ALA A 314 -6.20 1.19 10.99
N ALA A 315 -6.61 0.19 10.19
CA ALA A 315 -6.40 -1.22 10.50
C ALA A 315 -4.95 -1.68 10.24
N LEU A 316 -4.21 -1.00 9.34
CA LEU A 316 -2.82 -1.31 9.02
C LEU A 316 -1.83 -0.68 10.02
N TYR A 317 -2.13 0.53 10.51
CA TYR A 317 -1.24 1.29 11.38
C TYR A 317 -1.97 1.77 12.64
N SER A 318 -1.42 1.46 13.81
CA SER A 318 -2.03 1.77 15.11
C SER A 318 -1.73 3.18 15.64
N THR A 319 -0.64 3.80 15.20
CA THR A 319 -0.20 5.15 15.63
C THR A 319 0.34 5.92 14.43
N SER A 320 0.10 7.24 14.39
CA SER A 320 0.52 8.14 13.30
C SER A 320 0.22 7.53 11.93
N THR A 321 -1.05 7.16 11.73
CA THR A 321 -1.52 6.27 10.66
C THR A 321 -1.16 6.80 9.27
N MET A 322 -1.39 8.09 9.02
CA MET A 322 -1.03 8.72 7.76
C MET A 322 0.47 8.90 7.60
N GLU A 323 1.19 9.27 8.64
CA GLU A 323 2.64 9.48 8.58
C GLU A 323 3.39 8.15 8.28
N GLN A 324 2.94 7.03 8.86
CA GLN A 324 3.43 5.70 8.51
C GLN A 324 3.14 5.35 7.05
N HIS A 325 1.95 5.71 6.55
CA HIS A 325 1.59 5.53 5.15
C HIS A 325 2.47 6.37 4.21
N HIS A 326 2.72 7.64 4.53
CA HIS A 326 3.59 8.54 3.77
C HIS A 326 5.02 7.99 3.66
N PHE A 327 5.57 7.47 4.76
CA PHE A 327 6.87 6.79 4.74
C PHE A 327 6.85 5.52 3.87
N SER A 328 5.81 4.69 3.99
CA SER A 328 5.63 3.48 3.18
C SER A 328 5.54 3.79 1.67
N GLN A 329 4.83 4.86 1.29
CA GLN A 329 4.80 5.35 -0.09
C GLN A 329 6.19 5.79 -0.56
N THR A 330 6.94 6.50 0.29
CA THR A 330 8.32 6.93 -0.01
C THR A 330 9.22 5.72 -0.32
N VAL A 331 9.19 4.69 0.53
CA VAL A 331 9.96 3.46 0.32
C VAL A 331 9.52 2.73 -0.95
N SER A 332 8.21 2.68 -1.22
CA SER A 332 7.68 2.06 -2.43
C SER A 332 8.21 2.72 -3.71
N ILE A 333 8.28 4.06 -3.75
CA ILE A 333 8.85 4.79 -4.89
C ILE A 333 10.36 4.52 -5.00
N LEU A 334 11.10 4.50 -3.89
CA LEU A 334 12.54 4.20 -3.89
C LEU A 334 12.87 2.79 -4.40
N GLN A 335 11.94 1.83 -4.24
CA GLN A 335 12.10 0.45 -4.71
C GLN A 335 11.83 0.28 -6.22
N LEU A 336 11.28 1.30 -6.89
CA LEU A 336 11.09 1.27 -8.34
C LEU A 336 12.44 1.30 -9.08
N GLU A 337 12.50 0.61 -10.21
CA GLU A 337 13.68 0.60 -11.07
C GLU A 337 14.03 2.03 -11.51
N GLY A 338 15.29 2.42 -11.35
CA GLY A 338 15.78 3.76 -11.70
C GLY A 338 15.35 4.89 -10.74
N HIS A 339 14.68 4.59 -9.61
CA HIS A 339 14.23 5.62 -8.65
C HIS A 339 15.01 5.63 -7.34
N ASN A 340 15.83 4.62 -7.08
CA ASN A 340 16.63 4.55 -5.86
C ASN A 340 17.79 5.57 -5.89
N ILE A 341 17.50 6.80 -5.44
CA ILE A 341 18.48 7.90 -5.34
C ILE A 341 19.63 7.58 -4.36
N PHE A 342 19.43 6.67 -3.42
CA PHE A 342 20.42 6.27 -2.42
C PHE A 342 21.25 5.05 -2.84
N SER A 343 21.15 4.60 -4.09
CA SER A 343 21.81 3.39 -4.59
C SER A 343 23.34 3.40 -4.55
N THR A 344 23.97 4.57 -4.39
CA THR A 344 25.44 4.70 -4.24
C THR A 344 25.92 4.65 -2.80
N LEU A 345 25.00 4.68 -1.81
CA LEU A 345 25.35 4.59 -0.39
C LEU A 345 25.73 3.15 -0.01
N SER A 346 26.60 3.01 0.98
CA SER A 346 26.81 1.71 1.63
C SER A 346 25.55 1.23 2.34
N SER A 347 25.46 -0.07 2.65
CA SER A 347 24.28 -0.63 3.34
C SER A 347 24.00 0.05 4.69
N SER A 348 25.05 0.41 5.44
CA SER A 348 24.91 1.12 6.72
C SER A 348 24.39 2.54 6.52
N GLU A 349 24.90 3.28 5.54
CA GLU A 349 24.44 4.64 5.24
C GLU A 349 23.01 4.66 4.69
N TYR A 350 22.65 3.66 3.89
CA TYR A 350 21.31 3.46 3.36
C TYR A 350 20.29 3.21 4.49
N GLU A 351 20.62 2.37 5.46
CA GLU A 351 19.78 2.14 6.64
C GLU A 351 19.63 3.43 7.48
N GLN A 352 20.74 4.14 7.71
CA GLN A 352 20.73 5.40 8.48
C GLN A 352 19.89 6.49 7.81
N VAL A 353 20.02 6.70 6.49
CA VAL A 353 19.23 7.73 5.80
C VAL A 353 17.74 7.39 5.77
N LEU A 354 17.38 6.11 5.61
CA LEU A 354 15.99 5.68 5.69
C LEU A 354 15.41 5.88 7.09
N GLU A 355 16.21 5.63 8.13
CA GLU A 355 15.78 5.86 9.51
C GLU A 355 15.60 7.36 9.81
N ILE A 356 16.47 8.23 9.28
CA ILE A 356 16.29 9.69 9.34
C ILE A 356 14.98 10.09 8.66
N ILE A 357 14.72 9.61 7.44
CA ILE A 357 13.49 9.90 6.70
C ILE A 357 12.26 9.43 7.48
N ARG A 358 12.31 8.20 8.00
CA ARG A 358 11.22 7.63 8.79
C ARG A 358 10.90 8.47 10.01
N LYS A 359 11.91 8.78 10.84
CA LYS A 359 11.71 9.59 12.06
C LYS A 359 11.22 11.00 11.73
N ALA A 360 11.76 11.60 10.67
CA ALA A 360 11.37 12.93 10.23
C ALA A 360 9.90 13.00 9.77
N ILE A 361 9.45 12.03 8.96
CA ILE A 361 8.04 11.96 8.51
C ILE A 361 7.12 11.66 9.69
N ILE A 362 7.45 10.70 10.56
CA ILE A 362 6.60 10.41 11.73
C ILE A 362 6.47 11.62 12.67
N ALA A 363 7.50 12.47 12.77
CA ALA A 363 7.48 13.66 13.61
C ALA A 363 6.57 14.80 13.10
N THR A 364 6.00 14.70 11.89
CA THR A 364 5.00 15.67 11.43
C THR A 364 3.63 15.45 12.09
N ASP A 365 3.41 14.31 12.76
CA ASP A 365 2.25 14.13 13.63
C ASP A 365 2.29 15.09 14.82
N LEU A 366 1.42 16.11 14.78
CA LEU A 366 1.36 17.16 15.79
C LEU A 366 1.05 16.63 17.20
N ALA A 367 0.48 15.42 17.35
CA ALA A 367 0.31 14.79 18.65
C ALA A 367 1.66 14.51 19.36
N LEU A 368 2.70 14.16 18.59
CA LEU A 368 4.04 13.88 19.12
C LEU A 368 4.83 15.16 19.43
N TYR A 369 4.55 16.24 18.71
CA TYR A 369 5.22 17.53 18.85
C TYR A 369 5.18 18.08 20.28
N PHE A 370 4.02 18.07 20.95
CA PHE A 370 3.87 18.72 22.26
C PHE A 370 4.80 18.13 23.31
N GLY A 371 4.89 16.79 23.36
CA GLY A 371 5.80 16.09 24.26
C GLY A 371 7.27 16.33 23.91
N ASN A 372 7.60 16.30 22.61
CA ASN A 372 8.95 16.55 22.15
C ASN A 372 9.45 17.97 22.46
N ARG A 373 8.65 19.00 22.15
CA ARG A 373 9.00 20.41 22.40
C ARG A 373 9.24 20.67 23.87
N LYS A 374 8.36 20.19 24.75
CA LYS A 374 8.52 20.36 26.20
C LYS A 374 9.86 19.81 26.68
N GLN A 375 10.23 18.62 26.22
CA GLN A 375 11.51 18.00 26.58
C GLN A 375 12.72 18.76 26.02
N LEU A 376 12.63 19.28 24.79
CA LEU A 376 13.68 20.14 24.22
C LEU A 376 13.85 21.45 24.98
N GLU A 377 12.75 22.09 25.38
CA GLU A 377 12.78 23.32 26.17
C GLU A 377 13.43 23.09 27.54
N GLU A 378 13.07 22.00 28.23
CA GLU A 378 13.71 21.58 29.49
C GLU A 378 15.21 21.31 29.31
N MET A 379 15.61 20.59 28.25
CA MET A 379 17.02 20.31 27.95
C MET A 379 17.82 21.58 27.64
N TYR A 380 17.20 22.53 26.93
CA TYR A 380 17.84 23.80 26.61
C TYR A 380 18.03 24.66 27.86
N GLN A 381 16.99 24.82 28.67
CA GLN A 381 17.02 25.61 29.91
C GLN A 381 18.02 25.06 30.95
N THR A 382 18.17 23.74 31.01
CA THR A 382 19.12 23.07 31.92
C THR A 382 20.55 22.97 31.35
N GLY A 383 20.76 23.36 30.09
CA GLY A 383 22.07 23.23 29.42
C GLY A 383 22.47 21.78 29.10
N SER A 384 21.54 20.83 29.15
CA SER A 384 21.81 19.41 28.92
C SER A 384 21.68 18.98 27.45
N LEU A 385 21.21 19.87 26.57
CA LEU A 385 21.06 19.59 25.14
C LEU A 385 22.44 19.33 24.51
N ASN A 386 22.58 18.16 23.89
CA ASN A 386 23.84 17.72 23.26
C ASN A 386 23.54 17.11 21.89
N LEU A 387 23.92 17.81 20.82
CA LEU A 387 23.66 17.39 19.44
C LEU A 387 24.51 16.19 18.98
N ASN A 388 25.49 15.74 19.77
CA ASN A 388 26.21 14.49 19.53
C ASN A 388 25.49 13.26 20.13
N ASN A 389 24.46 13.49 20.96
CA ASN A 389 23.60 12.42 21.45
C ASN A 389 22.49 12.15 20.42
N GLN A 390 22.39 10.93 19.92
CA GLN A 390 21.42 10.57 18.89
C GLN A 390 19.97 10.83 19.29
N SER A 391 19.59 10.57 20.55
CA SER A 391 18.23 10.83 21.01
C SER A 391 17.91 12.31 21.03
N HIS A 392 18.85 13.16 21.49
CA HIS A 392 18.67 14.62 21.43
C HIS A 392 18.59 15.10 19.98
N ARG A 393 19.41 14.53 19.11
CA ARG A 393 19.45 14.86 17.68
C ARG A 393 18.14 14.52 16.97
N ASP A 394 17.58 13.34 17.25
CA ASP A 394 16.27 12.91 16.72
C ASP A 394 15.16 13.88 17.14
N ARG A 395 15.20 14.39 18.38
CA ARG A 395 14.23 15.36 18.91
C ARG A 395 14.31 16.69 18.17
N VAL A 396 15.53 17.17 17.96
CA VAL A 396 15.79 18.41 17.21
C VAL A 396 15.33 18.27 15.76
N ILE A 397 15.59 17.13 15.11
CA ILE A 397 15.05 16.80 13.79
C ILE A 397 13.52 16.86 13.80
N GLY A 398 12.88 16.27 14.82
CA GLY A 398 11.42 16.33 14.96
C GLY A 398 10.89 17.76 15.07
N LEU A 399 11.53 18.61 15.87
CA LEU A 399 11.16 20.03 15.96
C LEU A 399 11.35 20.77 14.62
N MET A 400 12.46 20.52 13.92
CA MET A 400 12.72 21.11 12.61
C MET A 400 11.65 20.70 11.61
N MET A 401 11.28 19.42 11.57
CA MET A 401 10.22 18.92 10.68
C MET A 401 8.87 19.59 10.97
N THR A 402 8.46 19.69 12.25
CA THR A 402 7.23 20.41 12.60
C THR A 402 7.32 21.89 12.22
N ALA A 403 8.45 22.55 12.43
CA ALA A 403 8.62 23.95 12.02
C ALA A 403 8.53 24.12 10.50
N CYS A 404 9.10 23.21 9.72
CA CYS A 404 9.00 23.24 8.26
C CYS A 404 7.58 22.98 7.78
N ASP A 405 6.87 22.02 8.38
CA ASP A 405 5.48 21.71 8.03
C ASP A 405 4.55 22.91 8.31
N LEU A 406 4.79 23.63 9.40
CA LEU A 406 4.06 24.84 9.76
C LEU A 406 4.58 26.12 9.07
N CYS A 407 5.43 26.03 8.05
CA CYS A 407 6.10 27.21 7.47
C CYS A 407 5.17 28.21 6.78
N SER A 408 3.93 27.83 6.47
CA SER A 408 2.92 28.75 5.93
C SER A 408 2.66 29.96 6.84
N VAL A 409 2.77 29.78 8.18
CA VAL A 409 2.56 30.85 9.16
C VAL A 409 3.70 31.88 9.22
N THR A 410 4.82 31.62 8.56
CA THR A 410 5.99 32.51 8.50
C THR A 410 6.17 33.17 7.14
N LYS A 411 5.27 32.89 6.18
CA LYS A 411 5.30 33.57 4.88
C LYS A 411 4.75 34.99 4.99
N LEU A 412 4.92 35.76 3.91
CA LEU A 412 4.35 37.11 3.86
C LEU A 412 2.82 37.04 3.97
N TRP A 413 2.23 38.03 4.64
CA TRP A 413 0.80 38.05 4.97
C TRP A 413 -0.16 37.69 3.81
N PRO A 414 0.01 38.19 2.56
CA PRO A 414 -0.87 37.80 1.46
C PRO A 414 -0.84 36.29 1.18
N VAL A 415 0.33 35.66 1.30
CA VAL A 415 0.52 34.22 1.11
C VAL A 415 -0.10 33.46 2.28
N THR A 416 0.21 33.86 3.51
CA THR A 416 -0.35 33.26 4.74
C THR A 416 -1.88 33.24 4.71
N LYS A 417 -2.51 34.36 4.31
CA LYS A 417 -3.97 34.47 4.22
C LYS A 417 -4.57 33.53 3.17
N LEU A 418 -3.95 33.42 1.99
CA LEU A 418 -4.40 32.50 0.95
C LEU A 418 -4.24 31.04 1.41
N THR A 419 -3.11 30.71 2.01
CA THR A 419 -2.86 29.36 2.53
C THR A 419 -3.82 29.00 3.67
N ALA A 420 -4.17 29.94 4.55
CA ALA A 420 -5.20 29.71 5.55
C ALA A 420 -6.55 29.34 4.91
N ASN A 421 -6.94 29.97 3.80
CA ASN A 421 -8.15 29.59 3.07
C ASN A 421 -8.08 28.15 2.57
N ASP A 422 -6.93 27.73 2.01
CA ASP A 422 -6.74 26.36 1.52
C ASP A 422 -6.85 25.33 2.66
N ILE A 423 -6.25 25.62 3.82
CA ILE A 423 -6.33 24.77 5.03
C ILE A 423 -7.79 24.61 5.48
N TYR A 424 -8.53 25.71 5.63
CA TYR A 424 -9.93 25.64 6.06
C TYR A 424 -10.84 25.01 5.02
N ALA A 425 -10.58 25.20 3.72
CA ALA A 425 -11.32 24.51 2.67
C ALA A 425 -11.19 22.99 2.82
N GLU A 426 -10.02 22.49 3.21
CA GLU A 426 -9.81 21.07 3.49
C GLU A 426 -10.51 20.60 4.77
N PHE A 427 -10.37 21.34 5.88
CA PHE A 427 -11.09 21.03 7.12
C PHE A 427 -12.61 21.02 6.97
N TRP A 428 -13.15 21.94 6.19
CA TRP A 428 -14.58 22.00 5.90
C TRP A 428 -15.03 20.87 5.01
N ALA A 429 -14.21 20.43 4.05
CA ALA A 429 -14.54 19.24 3.25
C ALA A 429 -14.67 17.99 4.14
N GLU A 430 -13.74 17.79 5.09
CA GLU A 430 -13.85 16.72 6.10
C GLU A 430 -15.12 16.87 6.95
N GLY A 431 -15.39 18.08 7.47
CA GLY A 431 -16.57 18.35 8.29
C GLY A 431 -17.90 18.15 7.55
N ASP A 432 -17.95 18.46 6.25
CA ASP A 432 -19.12 18.23 5.41
C ASP A 432 -19.40 16.73 5.23
N GLU A 433 -18.37 15.90 5.06
CA GLU A 433 -18.51 14.44 5.05
C GLU A 433 -19.02 13.91 6.40
N MET A 434 -18.55 14.47 7.52
CA MET A 434 -19.07 14.13 8.86
C MET A 434 -20.56 14.50 8.99
N LYS A 435 -20.98 15.67 8.50
CA LYS A 435 -22.38 16.11 8.53
C LYS A 435 -23.29 15.18 7.71
N LYS A 436 -22.84 14.69 6.54
CA LYS A 436 -23.60 13.71 5.74
C LYS A 436 -23.91 12.42 6.50
N LEU A 437 -23.05 12.06 7.45
CA LEU A 437 -23.20 10.89 8.32
C LEU A 437 -23.94 11.22 9.64
N GLY A 438 -24.49 12.43 9.77
CA GLY A 438 -25.23 12.88 10.96
C GLY A 438 -24.33 13.22 12.16
N ILE A 439 -23.02 13.43 11.94
CA ILE A 439 -22.06 13.78 12.99
C ILE A 439 -21.80 15.29 12.94
N GLN A 440 -21.98 15.98 14.08
CA GLN A 440 -21.63 17.39 14.20
C GLN A 440 -20.09 17.56 14.23
N PRO A 441 -19.48 18.31 13.28
CA PRO A 441 -18.05 18.60 13.32
C PRO A 441 -17.71 19.62 14.41
N ILE A 442 -16.44 19.67 14.81
CA ILE A 442 -15.92 20.72 15.69
C ILE A 442 -15.91 22.07 14.96
N PRO A 443 -15.91 23.22 15.67
CA PRO A 443 -15.99 24.56 15.04
C PRO A 443 -14.99 24.81 13.91
N MET A 444 -13.75 24.34 14.07
CA MET A 444 -12.69 24.49 13.06
C MET A 444 -13.01 23.80 11.72
N MET A 445 -13.78 22.71 11.76
CA MET A 445 -14.19 21.92 10.59
C MET A 445 -15.61 22.26 10.14
N ASP A 446 -16.29 23.20 10.80
CA ASP A 446 -17.65 23.59 10.46
C ASP A 446 -17.65 24.85 9.57
N ARG A 447 -17.98 24.67 8.28
CA ARG A 447 -18.08 25.80 7.33
C ARG A 447 -19.09 26.88 7.73
N ASP A 448 -20.09 26.53 8.54
CA ASP A 448 -21.10 27.48 9.02
C ASP A 448 -20.53 28.41 10.10
N LYS A 449 -19.36 28.09 10.64
CA LYS A 449 -18.62 28.87 11.65
C LYS A 449 -17.40 29.58 11.07
N LYS A 450 -17.41 29.90 9.78
CA LYS A 450 -16.33 30.62 9.09
C LYS A 450 -15.94 31.95 9.75
N ASP A 451 -16.86 32.60 10.44
CA ASP A 451 -16.59 33.87 11.12
C ASP A 451 -15.69 33.69 12.37
N GLU A 452 -15.58 32.45 12.90
CA GLU A 452 -14.69 32.10 14.01
C GLU A 452 -13.23 31.84 13.54
N VAL A 453 -12.97 31.79 12.23
CA VAL A 453 -11.64 31.48 11.67
C VAL A 453 -10.52 32.39 12.18
N PRO A 454 -10.63 33.75 12.16
CA PRO A 454 -9.58 34.60 12.69
C PRO A 454 -9.21 34.28 14.16
N GLN A 455 -10.21 33.99 14.99
CA GLN A 455 -10.00 33.64 16.40
C GLN A 455 -9.32 32.29 16.54
N GLY A 456 -9.69 31.32 15.70
CA GLY A 456 -9.01 30.03 15.60
C GLY A 456 -7.54 30.16 15.21
N GLN A 457 -7.22 31.02 14.24
CA GLN A 457 -5.84 31.32 13.84
C GLN A 457 -5.05 31.95 14.99
N LEU A 458 -5.62 32.94 15.70
CA LEU A 458 -4.97 33.54 16.87
C LEU A 458 -4.65 32.48 17.95
N GLY A 459 -5.58 31.56 18.20
CA GLY A 459 -5.37 30.42 19.09
C GLY A 459 -4.21 29.52 18.63
N PHE A 460 -4.19 29.15 17.35
CA PHE A 460 -3.14 28.31 16.77
C PHE A 460 -1.75 28.95 16.86
N TYR A 461 -1.64 30.25 16.54
CA TYR A 461 -0.36 30.97 16.62
C TYR A 461 0.20 30.99 18.04
N ASN A 462 -0.64 31.27 19.04
CA ASN A 462 -0.21 31.36 20.43
C ASN A 462 0.09 29.99 21.05
N ALA A 463 -0.69 28.95 20.72
CA ALA A 463 -0.54 27.63 21.31
C ALA A 463 0.51 26.75 20.63
N VAL A 464 0.72 26.93 19.31
CA VAL A 464 1.54 26.02 18.49
C VAL A 464 2.67 26.76 17.80
N ALA A 465 2.37 27.71 16.91
CA ALA A 465 3.36 28.28 16.00
C ALA A 465 4.46 29.08 16.74
N ILE A 466 4.10 30.05 17.57
CA ILE A 466 5.07 30.88 18.29
C ILE A 466 5.95 30.03 19.24
N PRO A 467 5.41 29.11 20.06
CA PRO A 467 6.24 28.21 20.87
C PRO A 467 7.20 27.35 20.03
N CYS A 468 6.76 26.87 18.86
CA CYS A 468 7.60 26.09 17.94
C CYS A 468 8.80 26.92 17.48
N TYR A 469 8.56 28.07 16.87
CA TYR A 469 9.64 28.93 16.35
C TYR A 469 10.49 29.56 17.46
N THR A 470 9.94 29.77 18.65
CA THR A 470 10.73 30.23 19.81
C THR A 470 11.76 29.17 20.20
N THR A 471 11.33 27.91 20.33
CA THR A 471 12.23 26.80 20.64
C THR A 471 13.24 26.58 19.51
N LEU A 472 12.80 26.72 18.25
CA LEU A 472 13.67 26.59 17.08
C LEU A 472 14.77 27.66 17.09
N THR A 473 14.43 28.94 17.27
CA THR A 473 15.42 30.04 17.35
C THR A 473 16.40 29.83 18.50
N GLN A 474 15.93 29.37 19.67
CA GLN A 474 16.83 29.10 20.80
C GLN A 474 17.92 28.10 20.44
N ILE A 475 17.58 27.05 19.68
CA ILE A 475 18.52 26.02 19.24
C ILE A 475 19.32 26.48 18.02
N PHE A 476 18.69 27.22 17.09
CA PHE A 476 19.25 27.70 15.84
C PHE A 476 19.02 29.22 15.69
N PRO A 477 19.85 30.08 16.30
CA PRO A 477 19.66 31.53 16.26
C PRO A 477 19.46 32.15 14.85
N PRO A 478 20.07 31.63 13.76
CA PRO A 478 19.82 32.13 12.41
C PRO A 478 18.37 31.99 11.92
N THR A 479 17.50 31.23 12.60
CA THR A 479 16.08 31.09 12.24
C THR A 479 15.19 32.20 12.82
N GLU A 480 15.74 33.19 13.54
CA GLU A 480 14.97 34.30 14.10
C GLU A 480 14.02 35.02 13.10
N PRO A 481 14.37 35.19 11.81
CA PRO A 481 13.43 35.75 10.84
C PRO A 481 12.09 35.01 10.74
N LEU A 482 12.07 33.68 10.97
CA LEU A 482 10.84 32.88 10.99
C LEU A 482 9.95 33.22 12.19
N LEU A 483 10.55 33.34 13.38
CA LEU A 483 9.83 33.73 14.59
C LEU A 483 9.26 35.15 14.47
N GLN A 484 10.06 36.09 13.94
CA GLN A 484 9.59 37.46 13.73
C GLN A 484 8.45 37.52 12.72
N ALA A 485 8.53 36.76 11.62
CA ALA A 485 7.44 36.67 10.64
C ALA A 485 6.16 36.08 11.26
N CYS A 486 6.29 35.04 12.09
CA CYS A 486 5.16 34.47 12.84
C CYS A 486 4.49 35.50 13.75
N ARG A 487 5.26 36.31 14.49
CA ARG A 487 4.73 37.40 15.34
C ARG A 487 4.07 38.52 14.51
N ASN A 488 4.66 38.87 13.38
CA ASN A 488 4.09 39.87 12.48
C ASN A 488 2.74 39.41 11.94
N ASN A 489 2.61 38.15 11.51
CA ASN A 489 1.36 37.57 11.03
C ASN A 489 0.31 37.44 12.14
N LEU A 490 0.70 37.12 13.38
CA LEU A 490 -0.21 37.18 14.52
C LEU A 490 -0.82 38.59 14.67
N SER A 491 0.00 39.64 14.57
CA SER A 491 -0.50 41.02 14.62
C SER A 491 -1.45 41.36 13.47
N GLN A 492 -1.25 40.81 12.27
CA GLN A 492 -2.22 40.97 11.17
C GLN A 492 -3.55 40.25 11.49
N TRP A 493 -3.52 39.05 12.05
CA TRP A 493 -4.74 38.36 12.51
C TRP A 493 -5.52 39.18 13.54
N GLU A 494 -4.83 39.84 14.47
CA GLU A 494 -5.48 40.74 15.43
C GLU A 494 -6.15 41.94 14.74
N LYS A 495 -5.54 42.50 13.68
CA LYS A 495 -6.14 43.58 12.89
C LYS A 495 -7.39 43.11 12.16
N VAL A 496 -7.38 41.90 11.62
CA VAL A 496 -8.57 41.27 10.99
C VAL A 496 -9.70 41.13 12.02
N ILE A 497 -9.40 40.69 13.24
CA ILE A 497 -10.40 40.58 14.33
C ILE A 497 -10.97 41.95 14.71
N ARG A 498 -10.14 43.00 14.75
CA ARG A 498 -10.58 44.38 15.02
C ARG A 498 -11.33 45.03 13.86
N GLY A 499 -11.41 44.39 12.69
CA GLY A 499 -12.03 44.95 11.49
C GLY A 499 -11.20 46.04 10.80
N GLU A 500 -9.92 46.21 11.18
CA GLU A 500 -8.97 47.15 10.58
C GLU A 500 -8.47 46.66 9.21
N GLU A 501 -8.61 45.36 8.95
CA GLU A 501 -8.23 44.72 7.70
C GLU A 501 -9.36 43.83 7.19
N SER A 502 -9.57 43.83 5.88
CA SER A 502 -10.72 43.15 5.28
C SER A 502 -10.64 41.62 5.47
N ALA A 503 -11.63 41.09 6.16
CA ALA A 503 -11.90 39.68 6.31
C ALA A 503 -12.56 39.07 5.06
N VAL A 504 -12.19 39.47 3.82
CA VAL A 504 -12.73 38.79 2.62
C VAL A 504 -12.20 37.36 2.60
N TRP A 505 -13.01 36.49 3.18
CA TRP A 505 -12.90 35.04 3.22
C TRP A 505 -13.61 34.51 1.99
N ILE A 506 -12.83 33.91 1.08
CA ILE A 506 -13.30 33.12 -0.07
C ILE A 506 -14.38 33.85 -0.88
N SER A 507 -14.01 34.39 -2.05
CA SER A 507 -15.03 34.69 -3.05
C SER A 507 -15.83 33.42 -3.29
N SER A 508 -17.12 33.44 -2.98
CA SER A 508 -18.05 32.44 -3.48
C SER A 508 -17.89 32.44 -5.00
N GLN A 509 -17.21 31.43 -5.54
CA GLN A 509 -17.27 31.14 -6.97
C GLN A 509 -18.76 31.09 -7.34
N PRO A 510 -19.23 31.87 -8.33
CA PRO A 510 -20.58 31.74 -8.83
C PRO A 510 -20.75 30.31 -9.36
N GLY A 511 -21.86 29.67 -9.00
CA GLY A 511 -22.07 28.23 -9.15
C GLY A 511 -21.61 27.66 -10.49
N ALA A 512 -20.72 26.66 -10.40
CA ALA A 512 -20.56 25.68 -11.45
C ALA A 512 -21.81 24.77 -11.46
N HIS A 513 -22.91 25.26 -12.04
CA HIS A 513 -23.87 24.37 -12.67
C HIS A 513 -23.14 23.71 -13.85
N GLY A 514 -22.53 22.55 -13.60
CA GLY A 514 -22.14 21.66 -14.68
C GLY A 514 -23.40 21.24 -15.45
N PRO A 515 -23.37 21.18 -16.79
CA PRO A 515 -24.47 20.56 -17.52
C PRO A 515 -24.57 19.11 -17.07
N SER A 516 -25.78 18.71 -16.67
CA SER A 516 -26.16 17.31 -16.52
C SER A 516 -26.02 16.61 -17.88
N GLU A 517 -24.84 16.12 -18.21
CA GLU A 517 -24.67 15.11 -19.25
C GLU A 517 -25.13 13.76 -18.69
N LYS A 518 -26.41 13.47 -18.91
CA LYS A 518 -26.92 12.10 -18.90
C LYS A 518 -26.21 11.35 -20.02
N LEU A 519 -25.27 10.47 -19.66
CA LEU A 519 -24.76 9.46 -20.58
C LEU A 519 -25.94 8.60 -21.06
N PRO A 520 -26.14 8.44 -22.38
CA PRO A 520 -27.14 7.53 -22.90
C PRO A 520 -26.66 6.09 -22.71
N VAL A 521 -27.44 5.32 -21.95
CA VAL A 521 -27.33 3.86 -21.92
C VAL A 521 -27.77 3.35 -23.29
N LYS A 522 -26.81 2.93 -24.12
CA LYS A 522 -27.09 2.04 -25.24
C LYS A 522 -27.23 0.62 -24.69
N ILE A 523 -28.46 0.12 -24.73
CA ILE A 523 -28.75 -1.30 -24.77
C ILE A 523 -28.69 -1.63 -26.26
N ASP A 524 -27.70 -2.39 -26.68
CA ASP A 524 -27.73 -3.05 -27.99
C ASP A 524 -28.46 -4.39 -27.82
N ASP A 525 -29.32 -4.67 -28.82
CA ASP A 525 -30.24 -5.81 -28.95
C ASP A 525 -29.58 -7.20 -28.90
#